data_AF-A0A538D465-F1
#
_entry.id   AF-A0A538D465-F1
#
_cell.length_a   1.000
_cell.length_b   1.000
_cell.length_c   1.000
_cell.angle_alpha   90.00
_cell.angle_beta   90.00
_cell.angle_gamma   90.00
#
_symmetry.space_group_name_H-M   'P 1'
#
loop_
_entity.id
_entity.type
_entity.pdbx_description
1 polymer ?
#
loop_
_entity_poly.entity_id
_entity_poly.type
_entity_poly.pdbx_seq_one_letter_code
_entity_poly.pdbx_strand_id
1 'polypeptide(L)'
;EQHHIISNASCTTNSVGPMAKILMDNFGIDSGFMTTIHAYTTEQQLQDQIALTRKGKPDLRRMRAAALNIVPASTGAAKAIGEVIPELKGKLDGMAMRVPVPDGSVTDLVSVLSREASADEVNEAFRSAAGSDDWKGILQYTEDPIVSSDIVGNSYSCIIDGLSTMAHGNQVKVIGWYDNEWGYSCRLVDLIDRLL
;
A
#
# COMPACT_ATOMS: atom_id res chain seq x y z
N GLU A 1 10.41 -25.53 -4.72
CA GLU A 1 11.78 -25.22 -5.17
C GLU A 1 12.54 -24.54 -4.04
N GLN A 2 13.87 -24.66 -3.97
CA GLN A 2 14.68 -23.88 -3.01
C GLN A 2 15.14 -22.59 -3.69
N HIS A 3 14.66 -21.45 -3.20
CA HIS A 3 15.01 -20.14 -3.75
C HIS A 3 16.26 -19.61 -3.03
N HIS A 4 17.26 -19.16 -3.77
CA HIS A 4 18.48 -18.55 -3.21
C HIS A 4 18.44 -17.01 -3.20
N ILE A 5 17.61 -16.42 -4.06
CA ILE A 5 17.42 -14.97 -4.18
C ILE A 5 15.92 -14.73 -4.09
N ILE A 6 15.54 -13.87 -3.15
CA ILE A 6 14.15 -13.52 -2.88
C ILE A 6 14.02 -12.00 -2.76
N SER A 7 12.80 -11.52 -2.94
CA SER A 7 12.46 -10.10 -2.82
C SER A 7 11.34 -9.94 -1.80
N ASN A 8 11.48 -9.00 -0.87
CA ASN A 8 10.41 -8.62 0.05
C ASN A 8 9.41 -7.61 -0.57
N ALA A 9 9.38 -7.55 -1.90
CA ALA A 9 8.60 -6.59 -2.69
C ALA A 9 8.92 -5.11 -2.33
N SER A 10 7.90 -4.27 -2.23
CA SER A 10 8.02 -2.84 -1.87
C SER A 10 7.15 -2.52 -0.67
N CYS A 11 7.38 -1.38 -0.02
CA CYS A 11 6.54 -0.87 1.07
C CYS A 11 5.05 -0.79 0.65
N THR A 12 4.75 -0.23 -0.53
CA THR A 12 3.37 -0.16 -1.04
C THR A 12 2.77 -1.54 -1.31
N THR A 13 3.56 -2.52 -1.79
CA THR A 13 3.07 -3.89 -1.97
C THR A 13 2.74 -4.55 -0.64
N ASN A 14 3.55 -4.32 0.40
CA ASN A 14 3.29 -4.81 1.75
C ASN A 14 2.04 -4.17 2.37
N SER A 15 1.73 -2.92 2.03
CA SER A 15 0.50 -2.24 2.46
C SER A 15 -0.74 -2.76 1.72
N VAL A 16 -0.72 -2.79 0.38
CA VAL A 16 -1.90 -3.15 -0.41
C VAL A 16 -2.18 -4.67 -0.43
N GLY A 17 -1.18 -5.51 -0.15
CA GLY A 17 -1.31 -6.97 -0.09
C GLY A 17 -2.41 -7.44 0.88
N PRO A 18 -2.33 -7.10 2.17
CA PRO A 18 -3.37 -7.37 3.15
C PRO A 18 -4.74 -6.85 2.71
N MET A 19 -4.81 -5.59 2.24
CA MET A 19 -6.05 -4.96 1.78
C MET A 19 -6.74 -5.79 0.70
N ALA A 20 -5.99 -6.13 -0.35
CA ALA A 20 -6.50 -6.85 -1.50
C ALA A 20 -6.85 -8.30 -1.17
N LYS A 21 -6.06 -8.97 -0.31
CA LYS A 21 -6.33 -10.36 0.12
C LYS A 21 -7.67 -10.45 0.86
N ILE A 22 -7.90 -9.57 1.82
CA ILE A 22 -9.12 -9.58 2.64
C ILE A 22 -10.35 -9.28 1.78
N LEU A 23 -10.25 -8.29 0.88
CA LEU A 23 -11.34 -8.01 -0.07
C LEU A 23 -11.61 -9.19 -1.00
N MET A 24 -10.55 -9.79 -1.56
CA MET A 24 -10.67 -10.93 -2.47
C MET A 24 -11.32 -12.14 -1.78
N ASP A 25 -10.92 -12.46 -0.55
CA ASP A 25 -11.44 -13.63 0.17
C ASP A 25 -12.91 -13.47 0.59
N ASN A 26 -13.34 -12.27 0.97
CA ASN A 26 -14.67 -12.03 1.53
C ASN A 26 -15.72 -11.60 0.48
N PHE A 27 -15.28 -10.95 -0.59
CA PHE A 27 -16.17 -10.32 -1.56
C PHE A 27 -15.84 -10.66 -3.02
N GLY A 28 -14.62 -11.14 -3.29
CA GLY A 28 -14.07 -11.21 -4.64
C GLY A 28 -13.73 -9.84 -5.20
N ILE A 29 -12.68 -9.77 -6.03
CA ILE A 29 -12.31 -8.56 -6.79
C ILE A 29 -12.38 -8.90 -8.28
N ASP A 30 -13.12 -8.11 -9.04
CA ASP A 30 -13.20 -8.22 -10.50
C ASP A 30 -12.15 -7.33 -11.17
N SER A 31 -12.01 -6.09 -10.69
CA SER A 31 -11.01 -5.14 -11.15
C SER A 31 -10.80 -4.02 -10.13
N GLY A 32 -9.72 -3.26 -10.24
CA GLY A 32 -9.50 -2.12 -9.34
C GLY A 32 -8.30 -1.27 -9.71
N PHE A 33 -8.26 -0.08 -9.10
CA PHE A 33 -7.13 0.83 -9.18
C PHE A 33 -6.59 1.13 -7.79
N MET A 34 -5.26 1.23 -7.71
CA MET A 34 -4.57 1.68 -6.52
C MET A 34 -3.84 3.00 -6.78
N THR A 35 -4.01 3.96 -5.89
CA THR A 35 -3.14 5.13 -5.83
C THR A 35 -2.47 5.16 -4.46
N THR A 36 -1.14 5.26 -4.42
CA THR A 36 -0.47 5.56 -3.16
C THR A 36 -0.11 7.04 -3.09
N ILE A 37 -0.52 7.70 -2.02
CA ILE A 37 -0.02 9.03 -1.66
C ILE A 37 1.18 8.78 -0.76
N HIS A 38 2.36 9.00 -1.31
CA HIS A 38 3.60 8.48 -0.76
C HIS A 38 4.47 9.63 -0.23
N ALA A 39 5.10 9.42 0.93
CA ALA A 39 6.17 10.25 1.43
C ALA A 39 7.28 10.44 0.38
N TYR A 40 8.02 11.55 0.46
CA TYR A 40 9.15 11.70 -0.44
C TYR A 40 10.25 10.69 -0.10
N THR A 41 11.09 10.38 -1.07
CA THR A 41 12.19 9.42 -0.90
C THR A 41 13.52 10.05 -1.32
N THR A 42 14.62 9.38 -0.99
CA THR A 42 15.98 9.81 -1.37
C THR A 42 16.21 9.92 -2.89
N GLU A 43 15.31 9.40 -3.72
CA GLU A 43 15.37 9.53 -5.17
C GLU A 43 14.84 10.89 -5.69
N GLN A 44 14.17 11.67 -4.85
CA GLN A 44 13.69 13.00 -5.20
C GLN A 44 14.68 14.08 -4.81
N GLN A 45 14.53 15.24 -5.43
CA GLN A 45 15.50 16.32 -5.35
C GLN A 45 15.05 17.43 -4.40
N LEU A 46 15.98 18.07 -3.70
CA LEU A 46 15.68 19.23 -2.83
C LEU A 46 15.29 20.46 -3.65
N GLN A 47 15.97 20.67 -4.78
CA GLN A 47 15.69 21.72 -5.75
C GLN A 47 15.40 21.09 -7.12
N ASP A 48 14.92 21.91 -8.06
CA ASP A 48 14.79 21.47 -9.45
C ASP A 48 16.19 21.16 -10.03
N GLN A 49 16.53 19.88 -10.19
CA GLN A 49 17.83 19.45 -10.70
C GLN A 49 17.75 18.13 -11.48
N ILE A 50 18.71 17.95 -12.39
CA ILE A 50 18.79 16.75 -13.22
C ILE A 50 19.05 15.53 -12.34
N ALA A 51 18.16 14.54 -12.44
CA ALA A 51 18.25 13.27 -11.76
C ALA A 51 17.82 12.14 -12.71
N LEU A 52 18.58 11.05 -12.72
CA LEU A 52 18.24 9.84 -13.46
C LEU A 52 17.56 8.84 -12.53
N THR A 53 16.59 8.10 -13.08
CA THR A 53 16.06 6.92 -12.37
C THR A 53 17.15 5.86 -12.21
N ARG A 54 16.94 4.88 -11.31
CA ARG A 54 17.82 3.69 -11.18
C ARG A 54 18.10 2.96 -12.50
N LYS A 55 17.25 3.14 -13.51
CA LYS A 55 17.39 2.55 -14.85
C LYS A 55 18.13 3.47 -15.84
N GLY A 56 18.75 4.55 -15.37
CA GLY A 56 19.47 5.53 -16.18
C GLY A 56 18.59 6.40 -17.08
N LYS A 57 17.26 6.34 -16.93
CA LYS A 57 16.32 7.13 -17.74
C LYS A 57 15.97 8.44 -17.03
N PRO A 58 15.81 9.55 -17.76
CA PRO A 58 15.29 10.79 -17.19
C PRO A 58 13.83 10.60 -16.76
N ASP A 59 13.52 10.99 -15.52
CA ASP A 59 12.16 11.18 -15.04
C ASP A 59 12.00 12.65 -14.67
N LEU A 60 11.48 13.43 -15.63
CA LEU A 60 11.35 14.89 -15.50
C LEU A 60 10.49 15.31 -14.31
N ARG A 61 9.58 14.45 -13.84
CA ARG A 61 8.75 14.74 -12.67
C ARG A 61 9.56 14.61 -11.39
N ARG A 62 10.42 13.60 -11.28
CA ARG A 62 11.30 13.38 -10.11
C ARG A 62 12.44 14.40 -10.00
N MET A 63 12.74 15.11 -11.08
CA MET A 63 13.70 16.22 -11.10
C MET A 63 13.19 17.48 -10.39
N ARG A 64 11.89 17.55 -10.05
CA ARG A 64 11.28 18.71 -9.39
C ARG A 64 11.47 18.67 -7.87
N ALA A 65 11.58 19.84 -7.25
CA ALA A 65 11.79 20.01 -5.81
C ALA A 65 10.71 19.26 -4.97
N ALA A 66 11.12 18.26 -4.21
CA ALA A 66 10.24 17.33 -3.49
C ALA A 66 9.36 18.04 -2.45
N ALA A 67 9.94 18.98 -1.71
CA ALA A 67 9.27 19.68 -0.61
C ALA A 67 8.20 20.68 -1.07
N LEU A 68 8.07 20.93 -2.38
CA LEU A 68 7.20 21.97 -2.94
C LEU A 68 6.17 21.43 -3.94
N ASN A 69 6.13 20.12 -4.17
CA ASN A 69 5.33 19.54 -5.25
C ASN A 69 4.57 18.28 -4.81
N ILE A 70 3.40 18.09 -5.43
CA ILE A 70 2.77 16.78 -5.55
C ILE A 70 3.22 16.19 -6.88
N VAL A 71 3.95 15.09 -6.85
CA VAL A 71 4.67 14.54 -8.00
C VAL A 71 4.07 13.19 -8.41
N PRO A 72 3.33 13.12 -9.53
CA PRO A 72 2.83 11.85 -10.03
C PRO A 72 3.97 10.93 -10.47
N ALA A 73 3.92 9.67 -10.06
CA ALA A 73 4.93 8.66 -10.35
C ALA A 73 4.29 7.32 -10.74
N SER A 74 4.99 6.55 -11.57
CA SER A 74 4.63 5.15 -11.82
C SER A 74 5.06 4.28 -10.64
N THR A 75 4.32 3.20 -10.40
CA THR A 75 4.65 2.18 -9.40
C THR A 75 4.43 0.78 -9.97
N GLY A 76 5.26 -0.17 -9.56
CA GLY A 76 5.07 -1.59 -9.86
C GLY A 76 4.23 -2.33 -8.82
N ALA A 77 3.83 -1.66 -7.74
CA ALA A 77 3.26 -2.32 -6.57
C ALA A 77 1.95 -3.07 -6.87
N ALA A 78 1.03 -2.47 -7.63
CA ALA A 78 -0.21 -3.12 -8.05
C ALA A 78 0.03 -4.35 -8.94
N LYS A 79 1.02 -4.29 -9.84
CA LYS A 79 1.39 -5.44 -10.68
C LYS A 79 2.02 -6.56 -9.86
N ALA A 80 2.85 -6.21 -8.88
CA ALA A 80 3.47 -7.18 -7.98
C ALA A 80 2.44 -7.94 -7.13
N ILE A 81 1.25 -7.37 -6.91
CA ILE A 81 0.16 -8.09 -6.22
C ILE A 81 -0.27 -9.34 -6.97
N GLY A 82 -0.31 -9.32 -8.30
CA GLY A 82 -0.63 -10.51 -9.09
C GLY A 82 0.40 -11.64 -8.99
N GLU A 83 1.61 -11.35 -8.51
CA GLU A 83 2.65 -12.36 -8.26
C GLU A 83 2.51 -12.98 -6.86
N VAL A 84 2.02 -12.23 -5.86
CA VAL A 84 1.83 -12.72 -4.48
C VAL A 84 0.43 -13.27 -4.21
N ILE A 85 -0.58 -12.79 -4.94
CA ILE A 85 -1.98 -13.23 -4.88
C ILE A 85 -2.41 -13.55 -6.32
N PRO A 86 -2.19 -14.78 -6.81
CA PRO A 86 -2.40 -15.14 -8.21
C PRO A 86 -3.80 -14.84 -8.76
N GLU A 87 -4.83 -14.90 -7.92
CA GLU A 87 -6.23 -14.60 -8.24
C GLU A 87 -6.46 -13.14 -8.66
N LEU A 88 -5.52 -12.25 -8.33
CA LEU A 88 -5.53 -10.82 -8.67
C LEU A 88 -4.67 -10.49 -9.90
N LYS A 89 -4.06 -11.49 -10.54
CA LYS A 89 -3.22 -11.28 -11.72
C LYS A 89 -4.02 -10.61 -12.85
N GLY A 90 -3.58 -9.40 -13.22
CA GLY A 90 -4.21 -8.60 -14.27
C GLY A 90 -5.47 -7.84 -13.85
N LYS A 91 -5.89 -7.93 -12.58
CA LYS A 91 -7.10 -7.24 -12.08
C LYS A 91 -6.84 -5.85 -11.50
N LEU A 92 -5.62 -5.61 -11.02
CA LEU A 92 -5.22 -4.37 -10.36
C LEU A 92 -4.12 -3.65 -11.16
N ASP A 93 -4.27 -2.34 -11.32
CA ASP A 93 -3.20 -1.44 -11.75
C ASP A 93 -3.12 -0.22 -10.83
N GLY A 94 -2.06 0.57 -10.92
CA GLY A 94 -1.94 1.70 -10.02
C GLY A 94 -0.84 2.70 -10.32
N MET A 95 -0.89 3.78 -9.56
CA MET A 95 0.08 4.88 -9.63
C MET A 95 0.44 5.39 -8.23
N ALA A 96 1.36 6.33 -8.18
CA ALA A 96 1.74 7.02 -6.96
C ALA A 96 1.65 8.54 -7.14
N MET A 97 1.40 9.23 -6.04
CA MET A 97 1.50 10.68 -5.90
C MET A 97 2.47 10.94 -4.76
N ARG A 98 3.67 11.45 -5.06
CA ARG A 98 4.64 11.78 -4.02
C ARG A 98 4.36 13.15 -3.45
N VAL A 99 4.32 13.28 -2.13
CA VAL A 99 3.92 14.52 -1.47
C VAL A 99 4.99 15.00 -0.48
N PRO A 100 4.96 16.28 -0.05
CA PRO A 100 5.95 16.88 0.85
C PRO A 100 5.90 16.39 2.31
N VAL A 101 5.73 15.10 2.55
CA VAL A 101 5.80 14.49 3.89
C VAL A 101 7.04 13.59 3.97
N PRO A 102 7.81 13.64 5.07
CA PRO A 102 9.07 12.91 5.19
C PRO A 102 8.87 11.40 5.32
N ASP A 103 7.79 11.01 5.97
CA ASP A 103 7.41 9.62 6.18
C ASP A 103 5.91 9.55 6.46
N GLY A 104 5.37 8.33 6.42
CA GLY A 104 3.96 8.04 6.57
C GLY A 104 3.22 8.20 5.26
N SER A 105 2.97 7.06 4.62
CA SER A 105 2.29 6.97 3.33
C SER A 105 0.90 6.35 3.49
N VAL A 106 0.09 6.48 2.45
CA VAL A 106 -1.24 5.89 2.40
C VAL A 106 -1.50 5.23 1.05
N THR A 107 -2.22 4.12 1.10
CA THR A 107 -2.72 3.38 -0.06
C THR A 107 -4.23 3.60 -0.16
N ASP A 108 -4.66 4.11 -1.31
CA ASP A 108 -6.05 4.20 -1.72
C ASP A 108 -6.35 3.08 -2.71
N LEU A 109 -7.14 2.09 -2.29
CA LEU A 109 -7.55 0.96 -3.10
C LEU A 109 -9.03 1.07 -3.45
N VAL A 110 -9.32 1.34 -4.73
CA VAL A 110 -10.67 1.33 -5.28
C VAL A 110 -10.88 0.03 -6.05
N SER A 111 -11.85 -0.77 -5.64
CA SER A 111 -12.11 -2.10 -6.21
C SER A 111 -13.56 -2.25 -6.62
N VAL A 112 -13.79 -2.89 -7.76
CA VAL A 112 -15.07 -3.47 -8.17
C VAL A 112 -15.10 -4.90 -7.65
N LEU A 113 -16.01 -5.17 -6.74
CA LEU A 113 -16.21 -6.46 -6.09
C LEU A 113 -17.14 -7.36 -6.91
N SER A 114 -17.04 -8.66 -6.72
CA SER A 114 -17.90 -9.64 -7.41
C SER A 114 -19.35 -9.65 -6.89
N ARG A 115 -19.62 -8.95 -5.78
CA ARG A 115 -20.96 -8.71 -5.22
C ARG A 115 -21.06 -7.33 -4.58
N GLU A 116 -22.27 -6.88 -4.33
CA GLU A 116 -22.50 -5.67 -3.52
C GLU A 116 -22.07 -5.89 -2.07
N ALA A 117 -21.55 -4.84 -1.45
CA ALA A 117 -21.14 -4.80 -0.06
C ALA A 117 -21.36 -3.40 0.52
N SER A 118 -21.71 -3.33 1.80
CA SER A 118 -21.79 -2.04 2.52
C SER A 118 -20.43 -1.64 3.11
N ALA A 119 -20.25 -0.35 3.43
CA ALA A 119 -19.04 0.11 4.10
C ALA A 119 -18.85 -0.59 5.47
N ASP A 120 -19.93 -0.81 6.21
CA ASP A 120 -19.91 -1.52 7.51
C ASP A 120 -19.47 -2.97 7.35
N GLU A 121 -19.95 -3.65 6.31
CA GLU A 121 -19.56 -5.04 6.02
C GLU A 121 -18.07 -5.14 5.64
N VAL A 122 -17.57 -4.21 4.84
CA VAL A 122 -16.15 -4.13 4.48
C VAL A 122 -15.30 -3.83 5.71
N ASN A 123 -15.71 -2.85 6.53
CA ASN A 123 -15.03 -2.51 7.77
C ASN A 123 -14.98 -3.68 8.75
N GLU A 124 -16.08 -4.42 8.89
CA GLU A 124 -16.12 -5.60 9.76
C GLU A 124 -15.17 -6.70 9.28
N ALA A 125 -15.07 -6.93 7.97
CA ALA A 125 -14.10 -7.88 7.43
C ALA A 125 -12.65 -7.51 7.79
N PHE A 126 -12.30 -6.22 7.71
CA PHE A 126 -10.98 -5.74 8.11
C PHE A 126 -10.74 -5.77 9.62
N ARG A 127 -11.75 -5.38 10.41
CA ARG A 127 -11.68 -5.41 11.88
C ARG A 127 -11.50 -6.84 12.39
N SER A 128 -12.29 -7.78 11.87
CA SER A 128 -12.18 -9.21 12.17
C SER A 128 -10.82 -9.77 11.75
N ALA A 129 -10.31 -9.42 10.56
CA ALA A 129 -8.99 -9.84 10.12
C ALA A 129 -7.88 -9.30 11.04
N ALA A 130 -7.91 -8.00 11.38
CA ALA A 130 -6.92 -7.38 12.26
C ALA A 130 -6.93 -7.96 13.69
N GLY A 131 -8.06 -8.48 14.15
CA GLY A 131 -8.19 -9.18 15.43
C GLY A 131 -7.74 -10.64 15.43
N SER A 132 -7.40 -11.21 14.27
CA SER A 132 -7.01 -12.62 14.13
C SER A 132 -5.50 -12.83 14.26
N ASP A 133 -5.11 -14.04 14.66
CA ASP A 133 -3.69 -14.41 14.79
C ASP A 133 -2.95 -14.42 13.43
N ASP A 134 -3.64 -14.72 12.33
CA ASP A 134 -3.05 -14.81 10.98
C ASP A 134 -2.51 -13.46 10.49
N TRP A 135 -3.09 -12.36 10.95
CA TRP A 135 -2.73 -11.00 10.55
C TRP A 135 -1.97 -10.21 11.62
N LYS A 136 -1.67 -10.86 12.74
CA LYS A 136 -0.99 -10.22 13.88
C LYS A 136 0.36 -9.63 13.46
N GLY A 137 0.55 -8.35 13.76
CA GLY A 137 1.75 -7.59 13.40
C GLY A 137 1.85 -7.19 11.92
N ILE A 138 0.89 -7.59 11.08
CA ILE A 138 0.84 -7.27 9.65
C ILE A 138 -0.25 -6.24 9.36
N LEU A 139 -1.46 -6.47 9.87
CA LEU A 139 -2.62 -5.61 9.69
C LEU A 139 -3.08 -5.02 11.02
N GLN A 140 -3.39 -3.74 11.02
CA GLN A 140 -4.10 -3.05 12.08
C GLN A 140 -5.37 -2.42 11.51
N TYR A 141 -6.38 -2.22 12.35
CA TYR A 141 -7.60 -1.50 12.02
C TYR A 141 -7.80 -0.37 13.03
N THR A 142 -8.26 0.80 12.56
CA THR A 142 -8.58 1.93 13.44
C THR A 142 -9.78 2.72 12.96
N GLU A 143 -10.50 3.31 13.91
CA GLU A 143 -11.53 4.33 13.68
C GLU A 143 -11.14 5.67 14.35
N ASP A 144 -9.91 5.77 14.87
CA ASP A 144 -9.39 7.03 15.37
C ASP A 144 -9.11 7.98 14.20
N PRO A 145 -9.36 9.30 14.33
CA PRO A 145 -9.15 10.28 13.28
C PRO A 145 -7.66 10.63 13.11
N ILE A 146 -6.85 9.64 12.73
CA ILE A 146 -5.39 9.74 12.58
C ILE A 146 -4.97 10.42 11.28
N VAL A 147 -3.75 10.94 11.27
CA VAL A 147 -3.07 11.49 10.08
C VAL A 147 -1.68 10.85 9.89
N SER A 148 -0.97 11.21 8.82
CA SER A 148 0.30 10.55 8.45
C SER A 148 1.38 10.60 9.53
N SER A 149 1.42 11.65 10.36
CA SER A 149 2.40 11.75 11.45
C SER A 149 2.13 10.77 12.60
N ASP A 150 0.89 10.33 12.79
CA ASP A 150 0.50 9.48 13.93
C ASP A 150 0.93 8.02 13.73
N ILE A 151 1.25 7.64 12.50
CA ILE A 151 1.66 6.27 12.15
C ILE A 151 3.18 6.11 12.03
N VAL A 152 3.96 7.19 12.18
CA VAL A 152 5.43 7.11 12.14
C VAL A 152 5.93 6.29 13.33
N GLY A 153 6.76 5.28 13.06
CA GLY A 153 7.20 4.28 14.02
C GLY A 153 6.23 3.12 14.25
N ASN A 154 5.11 3.08 13.52
CA ASN A 154 4.19 1.94 13.56
C ASN A 154 4.76 0.76 12.75
N SER A 155 4.87 -0.41 13.39
CA SER A 155 5.51 -1.59 12.80
C SER A 155 4.60 -2.42 11.89
N TYR A 156 3.32 -2.10 11.76
CA TYR A 156 2.38 -2.84 10.91
C TYR A 156 2.60 -2.51 9.44
N SER A 157 2.29 -3.45 8.54
CA SER A 157 2.41 -3.21 7.09
C SER A 157 1.28 -2.35 6.55
N CYS A 158 0.10 -2.43 7.18
CA CYS A 158 -1.09 -1.69 6.78
C CYS A 158 -1.96 -1.42 8.01
N ILE A 159 -2.41 -0.18 8.15
CA ILE A 159 -3.37 0.27 9.17
C ILE A 159 -4.61 0.74 8.42
N ILE A 160 -5.68 -0.05 8.45
CA ILE A 160 -6.94 0.27 7.77
C ILE A 160 -7.63 1.43 8.48
N ASP A 161 -7.99 2.45 7.71
CA ASP A 161 -8.75 3.61 8.15
C ASP A 161 -10.25 3.35 7.96
N GLY A 162 -10.92 2.96 9.04
CA GLY A 162 -12.33 2.60 9.03
C GLY A 162 -13.26 3.78 8.75
N LEU A 163 -12.84 5.01 9.08
CA LEU A 163 -13.61 6.23 8.85
C LEU A 163 -13.69 6.61 7.37
N SER A 164 -12.70 6.17 6.58
CA SER A 164 -12.54 6.53 5.17
C SER A 164 -13.13 5.50 4.19
N THR A 165 -13.67 4.39 4.68
CA THR A 165 -14.27 3.35 3.82
C THR A 165 -15.51 3.88 3.11
N MET A 166 -15.55 3.73 1.78
CA MET A 166 -16.71 4.10 0.96
C MET A 166 -17.21 2.88 0.19
N ALA A 167 -18.53 2.77 0.03
CA ALA A 167 -19.16 1.73 -0.78
C ALA A 167 -20.28 2.33 -1.64
N HIS A 168 -20.37 1.88 -2.90
CA HIS A 168 -21.42 2.25 -3.84
C HIS A 168 -21.73 1.06 -4.77
N GLY A 169 -22.83 0.36 -4.48
CA GLY A 169 -23.15 -0.91 -5.15
C GLY A 169 -22.07 -1.95 -4.88
N ASN A 170 -21.43 -2.47 -5.92
CA ASN A 170 -20.29 -3.37 -5.82
C ASN A 170 -18.92 -2.65 -5.90
N GLN A 171 -18.87 -1.32 -5.96
CA GLN A 171 -17.61 -0.59 -5.90
C GLN A 171 -17.30 -0.17 -4.47
N VAL A 172 -16.07 -0.40 -4.01
CA VAL A 172 -15.59 0.02 -2.70
C VAL A 172 -14.27 0.78 -2.79
N LYS A 173 -14.05 1.68 -1.85
CA LYS A 173 -12.79 2.38 -1.62
C LYS A 173 -12.36 2.11 -0.19
N VAL A 174 -11.11 1.68 -0.02
CA VAL A 174 -10.50 1.43 1.29
C VAL A 174 -9.16 2.16 1.36
N ILE A 175 -8.92 2.79 2.50
CA ILE A 175 -7.69 3.53 2.80
C ILE A 175 -6.86 2.73 3.81
N GLY A 176 -5.57 2.57 3.51
CA GLY A 176 -4.60 1.89 4.39
C GLY A 176 -3.35 2.74 4.59
N TRP A 177 -3.08 3.15 5.81
CA TRP A 177 -1.86 3.85 6.20
C TRP A 177 -0.69 2.87 6.35
N TYR A 178 0.52 3.34 6.09
CA TYR A 178 1.73 2.58 6.36
C TYR A 178 2.93 3.51 6.54
N ASP A 179 3.73 3.22 7.55
CA ASP A 179 5.07 3.75 7.65
C ASP A 179 5.92 3.04 6.58
N ASN A 180 6.35 3.79 5.58
CA ASN A 180 7.04 3.24 4.42
C ASN A 180 8.50 2.87 4.73
N GLU A 181 9.06 3.32 5.86
CA GLU A 181 10.41 3.00 6.29
C GLU A 181 10.40 1.91 7.37
N TRP A 182 9.73 2.17 8.50
CA TRP A 182 9.74 1.31 9.67
C TRP A 182 8.94 0.03 9.49
N GLY A 183 7.68 0.13 9.07
CA GLY A 183 6.81 -1.04 8.85
C GLY A 183 7.42 -2.01 7.82
N TYR A 184 7.97 -1.47 6.73
CA TYR A 184 8.68 -2.28 5.73
C TYR A 184 9.97 -2.92 6.27
N SER A 185 10.73 -2.19 7.11
CA SER A 185 11.96 -2.73 7.73
C SER A 185 11.64 -3.88 8.68
N CYS A 186 10.57 -3.79 9.47
CA CYS A 186 10.09 -4.89 10.30
C CYS A 186 9.74 -6.13 9.45
N ARG A 187 9.05 -5.95 8.32
CA ARG A 187 8.75 -7.08 7.39
C ARG A 187 10.00 -7.73 6.82
N LEU A 188 11.06 -6.96 6.61
CA LEU A 188 12.32 -7.51 6.12
C LEU A 188 12.96 -8.40 7.19
N VAL A 189 12.92 -7.99 8.47
CA VAL A 189 13.38 -8.83 9.58
C VAL A 189 12.52 -10.09 9.69
N ASP A 190 11.18 -9.96 9.69
CA ASP A 190 10.26 -11.09 9.77
C ASP A 190 10.47 -12.11 8.64
N LEU A 191 10.78 -11.63 7.43
CA LEU A 191 11.09 -12.49 6.28
C LEU A 191 12.38 -13.28 6.52
N ILE A 192 13.44 -12.63 7.02
CA ILE A 192 14.71 -13.30 7.31
C ILE A 192 14.51 -14.35 8.41
N ASP A 193 13.79 -14.03 9.48
CA ASP A 193 13.51 -14.96 10.58
C ASP A 193 12.72 -16.20 10.13
N ARG A 194 11.90 -16.09 9.08
CA ARG A 194 11.17 -17.24 8.48
C ARG A 194 12.04 -18.14 7.60
N LEU A 195 13.20 -17.65 7.16
CA LEU A 195 14.09 -18.36 6.23
C LEU A 195 15.29 -19.00 6.93
N LEU A 196 15.63 -18.51 8.12
CA LEU A 196 16.61 -19.09 9.03
C LEU A 196 16.01 -20.27 9.79
#